data_AF-A0A7S1DI35-F1
#
_entry.id   AF-A0A7S1DI35-F1
#
_cell.length_a   1.000
_cell.length_b   1.000
_cell.length_c   1.000
_cell.angle_alpha   90.00
_cell.angle_beta   90.00
_cell.angle_gamma   90.00
#
_symmetry.space_group_name_H-M   'P 1'
#
loop_
_entity.id
_entity.type
_entity.pdbx_description
1 polymer ?
#
loop_
_entity_poly.entity_id
_entity_poly.type
_entity_poly.pdbx_seq_one_letter_code
_entity_poly.pdbx_strand_id
1 'polypeptide(L)'
;NSPTPTPEDNIQAGGEVPDALKTLILQAAIKIADIGHLYASHDVHIKWSERLEEEMWRQGDVEKQRSMKVSFLMDRDKPGVTKSQPGFVDFVVRPLFETWVACFPKCQTLMDRVEANYHYWKLKEQEQIAEGAPAETP
;
A
#
# COMPACT_ATOMS: atom_id res chain seq x y z
N ASN A 1 3.20 40.66 -29.76
CA ASN A 1 2.61 39.71 -28.79
C ASN A 1 3.41 38.43 -28.83
N SER A 2 4.39 38.30 -27.93
CA SER A 2 5.11 37.04 -27.75
C SER A 2 4.20 36.06 -26.98
N PRO A 3 4.21 34.75 -27.28
CA PRO A 3 3.37 33.79 -26.59
C PRO A 3 3.77 33.70 -25.12
N THR A 4 2.79 33.61 -24.24
CA THR A 4 3.01 33.29 -22.82
C THR A 4 3.59 31.87 -22.73
N PRO A 5 4.73 31.66 -22.07
CA PRO A 5 5.33 30.33 -21.95
C PRO A 5 4.38 29.39 -21.19
N THR A 6 4.31 28.16 -21.67
CA THR A 6 3.56 27.08 -21.03
C THR A 6 4.32 26.58 -19.79
N PRO A 7 3.66 25.91 -18.83
CA PRO A 7 4.34 25.31 -17.68
C PRO A 7 5.45 24.32 -18.08
N GLU A 8 5.31 23.69 -19.26
CA GLU A 8 6.28 22.76 -19.83
C GLU A 8 7.57 23.49 -20.28
N ASP A 9 7.45 24.72 -20.81
CA ASP A 9 8.60 25.53 -21.24
C ASP A 9 9.54 25.91 -20.07
N ASN A 10 9.02 25.95 -18.83
CA ASN A 10 9.81 26.27 -17.64
C ASN A 10 10.66 25.09 -17.14
N ILE A 11 10.34 23.85 -17.53
CA ILE A 11 11.10 22.66 -17.10
C ILE A 11 12.36 22.48 -17.96
N GLN A 12 12.38 23.08 -19.15
CA GLN A 12 13.47 22.93 -20.13
C GLN A 12 14.63 23.92 -19.95
N ALA A 13 14.53 24.87 -19.02
CA ALA A 13 15.41 26.05 -18.96
C ALA A 13 16.27 26.14 -17.69
N GLY A 14 16.87 25.04 -17.20
CA GLY A 14 17.87 25.10 -16.11
C GLY A 14 17.43 25.88 -14.85
N GLY A 15 16.11 26.06 -14.68
CA GLY A 15 15.52 26.82 -13.60
C GLY A 15 15.59 26.03 -12.31
N GLU A 16 15.74 26.75 -11.20
CA GLU A 16 15.76 26.09 -9.90
C GLU A 16 14.41 25.38 -9.66
N VAL A 17 14.48 24.09 -9.30
CA VAL A 17 13.28 23.32 -8.93
C VAL A 17 12.60 24.02 -7.75
N PRO A 18 11.30 24.36 -7.83
CA PRO A 18 10.59 25.03 -6.74
C PRO A 18 10.72 24.26 -5.42
N ASP A 19 10.98 24.96 -4.32
CA ASP A 19 11.16 24.32 -2.99
C ASP A 19 9.94 23.51 -2.54
N ALA A 20 8.74 23.94 -2.92
CA ALA A 20 7.52 23.18 -2.70
C ALA A 20 7.56 21.81 -3.39
N LEU A 21 8.08 21.73 -4.63
CA LEU A 21 8.22 20.48 -5.36
C LEU A 21 9.33 19.61 -4.76
N LYS A 22 10.47 20.20 -4.38
CA LYS A 22 11.54 19.48 -3.65
C LYS A 22 10.99 18.83 -2.38
N THR A 23 10.23 19.60 -1.58
CA THR A 23 9.62 19.13 -0.34
C THR A 23 8.61 18.00 -0.60
N LEU A 24 7.74 18.16 -1.60
CA LEU A 24 6.74 17.16 -1.94
C LEU A 24 7.39 15.82 -2.35
N ILE A 25 8.45 15.86 -3.16
CA ILE A 25 9.18 14.66 -3.57
C ILE A 25 9.77 13.95 -2.35
N LEU A 26 10.37 14.70 -1.41
CA LEU A 26 10.92 14.12 -0.18
C LEU A 26 9.83 13.51 0.71
N GLN A 27 8.67 14.17 0.84
CA GLN A 27 7.52 13.62 1.56
C GLN A 27 7.00 12.32 0.93
N ALA A 28 6.89 12.28 -0.40
CA ALA A 28 6.51 11.08 -1.13
C ALA A 28 7.52 9.95 -0.95
N ALA A 29 8.82 10.26 -1.02
CA ALA A 29 9.89 9.28 -0.79
C ALA A 29 9.81 8.67 0.63
N ILE A 30 9.56 9.51 1.64
CA ILE A 30 9.35 9.05 3.03
C ILE A 30 8.12 8.12 3.08
N LYS A 31 7.01 8.48 2.43
CA LYS A 31 5.80 7.66 2.44
C LYS A 31 5.98 6.32 1.75
N ILE A 32 6.74 6.27 0.67
CA ILE A 32 7.09 4.99 0.01
C ILE A 32 7.96 4.13 0.91
N ALA A 33 8.95 4.73 1.58
CA ALA A 33 9.80 4.01 2.52
C ALA A 33 9.02 3.47 3.75
N ASP A 34 8.04 4.23 4.25
CA ASP A 34 7.16 3.88 5.38
C ASP A 34 6.39 2.58 5.11
N ILE A 35 5.93 2.36 3.88
CA ILE A 35 5.23 1.14 3.43
C ILE A 35 6.16 0.15 2.72
N GLY A 36 7.44 0.17 3.07
CA GLY A 36 8.49 -0.60 2.39
C GLY A 36 8.30 -2.12 2.41
N HIS A 37 7.53 -2.64 3.36
CA HIS A 37 7.20 -4.07 3.41
C HIS A 37 6.42 -4.55 2.17
N LEU A 38 5.73 -3.66 1.46
CA LEU A 38 4.91 -4.01 0.28
C LEU A 38 5.75 -4.42 -0.94
N TYR A 39 6.97 -3.87 -1.07
CA TYR A 39 7.91 -4.20 -2.15
C TYR A 39 9.15 -4.98 -1.65
N ALA A 40 9.09 -5.49 -0.42
CA ALA A 40 10.09 -6.41 0.10
C ALA A 40 9.98 -7.78 -0.60
N SER A 41 10.96 -8.66 -0.35
CA SER A 41 10.83 -10.06 -0.73
C SER A 41 9.60 -10.68 -0.07
N HIS A 42 9.02 -11.67 -0.73
CA HIS A 42 7.75 -12.27 -0.35
C HIS A 42 7.68 -12.69 1.13
N ASP A 43 8.68 -13.44 1.61
CA ASP A 43 8.75 -13.88 3.01
C ASP A 43 8.81 -12.72 4.01
N VAL A 44 9.49 -11.64 3.63
CA VAL A 44 9.60 -10.44 4.46
C VAL A 44 8.27 -9.70 4.49
N HIS A 45 7.62 -9.57 3.33
CA HIS A 45 6.31 -8.96 3.20
C HIS A 45 5.27 -9.65 4.10
N ILE A 46 5.15 -10.98 3.99
CA ILE A 46 4.21 -11.78 4.82
C ILE A 46 4.48 -11.54 6.30
N LYS A 47 5.74 -11.71 6.72
CA LYS A 47 6.13 -11.58 8.12
C LYS A 47 5.81 -10.21 8.70
N TRP A 48 5.96 -9.14 7.93
CA TRP A 48 5.58 -7.79 8.38
C TRP A 48 4.07 -7.59 8.43
N SER A 49 3.33 -8.11 7.45
CA SER A 49 1.86 -8.05 7.44
C SER A 49 1.25 -8.79 8.65
N GLU A 50 1.76 -9.98 8.97
CA GLU A 50 1.32 -10.76 10.16
C GLU A 50 1.69 -10.07 11.48
N ARG A 51 2.88 -9.45 11.55
CA ARG A 51 3.28 -8.67 12.74
C ARG A 51 2.41 -7.45 12.96
N LEU A 52 2.07 -6.73 11.89
CA LEU A 52 1.17 -5.59 11.93
C LEU A 52 -0.23 -6.03 12.38
N GLU A 53 -0.71 -7.16 11.88
CA GLU A 53 -1.98 -7.75 12.29
C GLU A 53 -2.01 -8.08 13.79
N GLU A 54 -1.00 -8.80 14.29
CA GLU A 54 -0.92 -9.16 15.71
C GLU A 54 -0.75 -7.92 16.61
N GLU A 55 -0.05 -6.88 16.17
CA GLU A 55 0.02 -5.61 16.89
C GLU A 55 -1.36 -4.93 16.98
N MET A 56 -2.07 -4.85 15.86
CA MET A 56 -3.43 -4.30 15.81
C MET A 56 -4.41 -5.09 16.68
N TRP A 57 -4.35 -6.42 16.65
CA TRP A 57 -5.17 -7.27 17.51
C TRP A 57 -4.88 -7.07 18.99
N ARG A 58 -3.60 -6.95 19.38
CA ARG A 58 -3.25 -6.63 20.77
C ARG A 58 -3.81 -5.28 21.20
N GLN A 59 -3.81 -4.27 20.33
CA GLN A 59 -4.50 -3.01 20.62
C GLN A 59 -6.01 -3.23 20.81
N GLY A 60 -6.66 -3.97 19.92
CA GLY A 60 -8.10 -4.23 20.02
C GLY A 60 -8.50 -5.02 21.27
N ASP A 61 -7.66 -5.93 21.75
CA ASP A 61 -7.89 -6.63 23.03
C ASP A 61 -7.85 -5.66 24.20
N VAL A 62 -6.90 -4.72 24.21
CA VAL A 62 -6.82 -3.67 25.22
C VAL A 62 -8.05 -2.77 25.15
N GLU A 63 -8.54 -2.44 23.96
CA GLU A 63 -9.79 -1.69 23.78
C GLU A 63 -11.00 -2.46 24.34
N LYS A 64 -11.12 -3.76 24.05
CA LYS A 64 -12.17 -4.64 24.62
C LYS A 64 -12.12 -4.67 26.15
N GLN A 65 -10.92 -4.87 26.73
CA GLN A 65 -10.72 -4.93 28.19
C GLN A 65 -11.11 -3.61 28.88
N ARG A 66 -10.95 -2.48 28.19
CA ARG A 66 -11.33 -1.16 28.68
C ARG A 66 -12.78 -0.78 28.36
N SER A 67 -13.58 -1.72 27.85
CA SER A 67 -14.96 -1.46 27.41
C SER A 67 -15.07 -0.34 26.38
N MET A 68 -14.03 -0.18 25.54
CA MET A 68 -14.01 0.77 24.43
C MET A 68 -14.52 0.11 23.16
N LYS A 69 -15.01 0.93 22.21
CA LYS A 69 -15.29 0.45 20.86
C LYS A 69 -13.97 0.00 20.23
N VAL A 70 -13.93 -1.24 19.75
CA VAL A 70 -12.75 -1.78 19.04
C VAL A 70 -12.57 -1.05 17.72
N SER A 71 -11.34 -0.61 17.48
CA SER A 71 -10.90 0.08 16.28
C SER A 71 -11.00 -0.83 15.04
N PHE A 72 -11.11 -0.21 13.87
CA PHE A 72 -11.21 -0.93 12.60
C PHE A 72 -9.96 -1.81 12.37
N LEU A 73 -10.16 -3.04 11.89
CA LEU A 73 -9.14 -4.10 11.71
C LEU A 73 -8.46 -4.64 13.00
N MET A 74 -8.80 -4.10 14.17
CA MET A 74 -8.16 -4.49 15.43
C MET A 74 -8.91 -5.61 16.17
N ASP A 75 -10.00 -6.12 15.63
CA ASP A 75 -10.77 -7.20 16.22
C ASP A 75 -10.30 -8.56 15.68
N ARG A 76 -9.61 -9.36 16.52
CA ARG A 76 -9.12 -10.70 16.15
C ARG A 76 -10.21 -11.71 15.78
N ASP A 77 -11.47 -11.42 16.12
CA ASP A 77 -12.62 -12.25 15.77
C ASP A 77 -13.19 -11.89 14.37
N LYS A 78 -12.59 -10.92 13.68
CA LYS A 78 -13.00 -10.41 12.36
C LYS A 78 -11.82 -10.44 11.37
N PRO A 79 -12.07 -10.26 10.07
CA PRO A 79 -11.00 -10.09 9.09
C PRO A 79 -10.03 -8.96 9.50
N GLY A 80 -8.74 -9.29 9.58
CA GLY A 80 -7.69 -8.36 9.97
C GLY A 80 -6.94 -7.74 8.80
N VAL A 81 -5.70 -7.32 9.09
CA VAL A 81 -4.80 -6.64 8.16
C VAL A 81 -4.44 -7.51 6.95
N THR A 82 -4.23 -8.81 7.15
CA THR A 82 -3.85 -9.72 6.06
C THR A 82 -4.94 -9.83 5.00
N LYS A 83 -6.20 -9.98 5.42
CA LYS A 83 -7.37 -10.00 4.53
C LYS A 83 -7.68 -8.66 3.86
N SER A 84 -7.23 -7.56 4.44
CA SER A 84 -7.42 -6.21 3.86
C SER A 84 -6.28 -5.75 2.96
N GLN A 85 -5.19 -6.53 2.83
CA GLN A 85 -4.05 -6.19 1.97
C GLN A 85 -4.45 -5.86 0.52
N PRO A 86 -5.31 -6.64 -0.18
CA PRO A 86 -5.68 -6.31 -1.55
C PRO A 86 -6.36 -4.95 -1.67
N GLY A 87 -7.32 -4.67 -0.78
CA GLY A 87 -8.01 -3.37 -0.75
C GLY A 87 -7.05 -2.22 -0.43
N PHE A 88 -6.12 -2.41 0.51
CA PHE A 88 -5.10 -1.41 0.80
C PHE A 88 -4.23 -1.10 -0.41
N VAL A 89 -3.82 -2.13 -1.16
CA VAL A 89 -3.05 -1.94 -2.39
C VAL A 89 -3.86 -1.18 -3.44
N ASP A 90 -5.11 -1.58 -3.67
CA ASP A 90 -5.97 -1.00 -4.71
C ASP A 90 -6.28 0.48 -4.47
N PHE A 91 -6.54 0.86 -3.21
CA PHE A 91 -7.03 2.21 -2.89
C PHE A 91 -5.96 3.17 -2.38
N VAL A 92 -4.82 2.69 -1.87
CA VAL A 92 -3.79 3.54 -1.26
C VAL A 92 -2.44 3.40 -1.97
N VAL A 93 -1.97 2.17 -2.14
CA VAL A 93 -0.59 1.91 -2.60
C VAL A 93 -0.46 2.18 -4.09
N ARG A 94 -1.36 1.62 -4.91
CA ARG A 94 -1.29 1.71 -6.37
C ARG A 94 -1.31 3.17 -6.87
N PRO A 95 -2.22 4.06 -6.43
CA PRO A 95 -2.20 5.47 -6.83
C PRO A 95 -0.87 6.20 -6.50
N LEU A 96 -0.29 5.90 -5.33
CA LEU A 96 0.99 6.48 -4.91
C LEU A 96 2.14 5.97 -5.80
N PHE A 97 2.21 4.65 -6.04
CA PHE A 97 3.29 4.04 -6.79
C PHE A 97 3.22 4.36 -8.28
N GLU A 98 2.02 4.41 -8.87
CA GLU A 98 1.82 4.82 -10.28
C GLU A 98 2.36 6.23 -10.51
N THR A 99 2.05 7.16 -9.61
CA THR A 99 2.58 8.53 -9.67
C THR A 99 4.11 8.53 -9.51
N TRP A 100 4.62 7.76 -8.54
CA TRP A 100 6.05 7.70 -8.27
C TRP A 100 6.85 7.15 -9.45
N VAL A 101 6.42 6.04 -10.06
CA VAL A 101 7.15 5.43 -11.19
C VAL A 101 6.99 6.24 -12.47
N ALA A 102 5.90 7.01 -12.63
CA ALA A 102 5.80 7.98 -13.71
C ALA A 102 6.85 9.10 -13.59
N CYS A 103 7.11 9.60 -12.36
CA CYS A 103 8.16 10.58 -12.10
C CYS A 103 9.57 9.98 -12.12
N PHE A 104 9.73 8.73 -11.67
CA PHE A 104 11.00 8.03 -11.54
C PHE A 104 10.94 6.64 -12.19
N PRO A 105 11.01 6.53 -13.54
CA PRO A 105 10.81 5.25 -14.24
C PRO A 105 11.81 4.15 -13.84
N LYS A 106 12.99 4.52 -13.35
CA LYS A 106 13.99 3.56 -12.81
C LYS A 106 13.52 2.84 -11.54
N CYS A 107 12.45 3.32 -10.90
CA CYS A 107 11.83 2.70 -9.74
C CYS A 107 10.73 1.69 -10.08
N GLN A 108 10.50 1.38 -11.37
CA GLN A 108 9.44 0.44 -11.80
C GLN A 108 9.48 -0.90 -11.05
N THR A 109 10.67 -1.42 -10.76
CA THR A 109 10.85 -2.66 -9.99
C THR A 109 10.16 -2.65 -8.62
N LEU A 110 9.98 -1.47 -8.00
CA LEU A 110 9.23 -1.38 -6.74
C LEU A 110 7.74 -1.72 -6.96
N MET A 111 7.14 -1.16 -8.00
CA MET A 111 5.75 -1.44 -8.37
C MET A 111 5.56 -2.90 -8.77
N ASP A 112 6.49 -3.46 -9.55
CA ASP A 112 6.41 -4.87 -9.95
C ASP A 112 6.41 -5.82 -8.74
N ARG A 113 7.14 -5.46 -7.67
CA ARG A 113 7.14 -6.23 -6.41
C ARG A 113 5.87 -6.04 -5.59
N VAL A 114 5.30 -4.84 -5.57
CA VAL A 114 3.98 -4.59 -4.96
C VAL A 114 2.94 -5.49 -5.63
N GLU A 115 2.91 -5.54 -6.97
CA GLU A 115 1.97 -6.38 -7.73
C GLU A 115 2.17 -7.88 -7.45
N ALA A 116 3.41 -8.35 -7.36
CA ALA A 116 3.70 -9.74 -7.02
C ALA A 116 3.12 -10.12 -5.64
N ASN A 117 3.32 -9.27 -4.63
CA ASN A 117 2.76 -9.50 -3.29
C ASN A 117 1.23 -9.33 -3.25
N TYR A 118 0.68 -8.42 -4.05
CA TYR A 118 -0.77 -8.28 -4.23
C TYR A 118 -1.41 -9.55 -4.79
N HIS A 119 -0.83 -10.11 -5.85
CA HIS A 119 -1.32 -11.34 -6.47
C HIS A 119 -1.31 -12.52 -5.51
N TYR A 120 -0.29 -12.63 -4.66
CA TYR A 120 -0.28 -13.64 -3.59
C TYR A 120 -1.52 -13.54 -2.69
N TRP A 121 -1.86 -12.35 -2.20
CA TRP A 121 -3.05 -12.19 -1.34
C TRP A 121 -4.35 -12.45 -2.08
N LYS A 122 -4.44 -12.07 -3.36
CA LYS A 122 -5.59 -12.40 -4.21
C LYS A 122 -5.77 -13.91 -4.41
N LEU A 123 -4.69 -14.65 -4.62
CA LEU A 123 -4.74 -16.12 -4.70
C LEU A 123 -5.19 -16.72 -3.37
N LYS A 124 -4.65 -16.23 -2.25
CA LYS A 124 -5.06 -16.67 -0.90
C LYS A 124 -6.53 -16.39 -0.60
N GLU A 125 -7.05 -15.24 -1.04
CA GLU A 125 -8.47 -14.89 -0.95
C GLU A 125 -9.33 -15.90 -1.74
N GLN A 126 -8.93 -16.25 -2.96
CA GLN A 126 -9.63 -17.22 -3.80
C GLN A 126 -9.60 -18.65 -3.23
N GLU A 127 -8.45 -19.10 -2.72
CA GLU A 127 -8.30 -20.41 -2.06
C GLU A 127 -9.27 -20.55 -0.88
N GLN A 128 -9.36 -19.53 -0.03
CA GLN A 128 -10.27 -19.52 1.12
C GLN A 128 -11.76 -19.53 0.72
N ILE A 129 -12.11 -18.86 -0.39
CA ILE A 129 -13.48 -18.89 -0.93
C ILE A 129 -13.82 -20.27 -1.47
N ALA A 130 -12.89 -20.92 -2.19
CA ALA A 130 -13.08 -22.25 -2.75
C ALA A 130 -13.23 -23.33 -1.66
N GLU A 131 -12.44 -23.27 -0.59
CA GLU A 131 -12.52 -24.19 0.55
C GLU A 131 -13.81 -23.99 1.37
N GLY A 132 -14.38 -22.77 1.36
CA GLY A 132 -15.63 -22.45 2.05
C GLY A 132 -16.90 -22.73 1.26
N ALA A 133 -16.80 -23.14 -0.01
CA ALA A 133 -17.95 -23.45 -0.85
C ALA A 133 -18.58 -24.80 -0.45
N PRO A 134 -19.91 -24.90 -0.27
CA PRO A 134 -20.56 -26.18 0.00
C PRO A 134 -20.28 -27.16 -1.14
N ALA A 135 -19.91 -28.40 -0.81
CA ALA A 135 -19.73 -29.45 -1.80
C ALA A 135 -21.04 -29.63 -2.58
N GLU A 136 -21.02 -29.38 -3.89
CA GLU A 136 -22.15 -29.69 -4.76
C GLU A 136 -22.36 -31.22 -4.74
N THR A 137 -23.37 -31.66 -4.00
CA THR A 137 -23.85 -33.05 -4.07
C THR A 137 -24.63 -33.24 -5.37
N PRO A 138 -24.37 -34.32 -6.13
CA PRO A 138 -25.03 -34.62 -7.41
C PRO A 138 -26.53 -34.92 -7.27
#